data_AF-A0A6B3G2C4-F1
#
_entry.id   AF-A0A6B3G2C4-F1
#
_cell.length_a   1.000
_cell.length_b   1.000
_cell.length_c   1.000
_cell.angle_alpha   90.00
_cell.angle_beta   90.00
_cell.angle_gamma   90.00
#
_symmetry.space_group_name_H-M   'P 1'
#
loop_
_entity.id
_entity.type
_entity.pdbx_description
1 polymer ?
#
loop_
_entity_poly.entity_id
_entity_poly.type
_entity_poly.pdbx_seq_one_letter_code
_entity_poly.pdbx_strand_id
1 'polypeptide(L)' 'LPWFFLYVRQGVADALAEDPVRGARARGLSERTVLLGHALRSGMLPMLTLIGSRVPELITGALLVETVFSWPGIAAA' A
#
# COMPACT_ATOMS: atom_id res chain seq x y z
N LEU A 1 -2.06 9.05 -7.63
CA LEU A 1 -1.83 7.59 -7.56
C LEU A 1 -0.43 7.10 -7.97
N PRO A 2 0.41 7.78 -8.78
CA PRO A 2 1.70 7.20 -9.21
C PRO A 2 2.68 6.92 -8.05
N TRP A 3 2.64 7.72 -6.99
CA TRP A 3 3.44 7.52 -5.77
C TRP A 3 3.22 6.15 -5.11
N PHE A 4 1.98 5.69 -5.08
CA PHE A 4 1.59 4.38 -4.51
C PHE A 4 2.24 3.23 -5.29
N PHE A 5 2.21 3.29 -6.61
CA PHE A 5 2.84 2.27 -7.45
C PHE A 5 4.37 2.26 -7.31
N LEU A 6 4.99 3.45 -7.25
CA LEU A 6 6.43 3.57 -7.02
C LEU A 6 6.83 3.03 -5.65
N TYR A 7 6.03 3.27 -4.62
CA TYR A 7 6.28 2.77 -3.27
C TYR A 7 6.24 1.25 -3.21
N VAL A 8 5.21 0.62 -3.79
CA VAL A 8 5.15 -0.85 -3.91
C VAL A 8 6.32 -1.37 -4.74
N ARG A 9 6.68 -0.72 -5.85
CA ARG A 9 7.82 -1.14 -6.68
C ARG A 9 9.12 -1.14 -5.89
N GLN A 10 9.38 -0.12 -5.07
CA GLN A 10 10.56 -0.07 -4.21
C GLN A 10 10.52 -1.18 -3.15
N GLY A 11 9.39 -1.31 -2.43
CA GLY A 11 9.25 -2.37 -1.43
C GLY A 11 9.40 -3.78 -1.99
N VAL A 12 8.92 -4.03 -3.21
CA VAL A 12 9.15 -5.31 -3.91
C VAL A 12 10.61 -5.50 -4.26
N ALA A 13 11.31 -4.45 -4.73
CA ALA A 13 12.73 -4.53 -5.05
C ALA A 13 13.56 -4.89 -3.80
N ASP A 14 13.24 -4.29 -2.66
CA ASP A 14 13.89 -4.59 -1.37
C ASP A 14 13.56 -6.03 -0.92
N ALA A 15 12.30 -6.44 -1.04
CA ALA A 15 11.83 -7.77 -0.64
C ALA A 15 12.51 -8.91 -1.42
N LEU A 16 12.98 -8.67 -2.65
CA LEU A 16 13.72 -9.67 -3.43
C LEU A 16 15.05 -10.08 -2.79
N ALA A 17 15.58 -9.26 -1.87
CA ALA A 17 16.78 -9.53 -1.09
C ALA A 17 16.48 -10.11 0.30
N GLU A 18 15.23 -10.45 0.62
CA GLU A 18 14.87 -11.04 1.91
C GLU A 18 15.02 -12.57 1.92
N ASP A 19 15.22 -13.13 3.12
CA ASP A 19 15.40 -14.57 3.32
C ASP A 19 14.20 -15.43 2.93
N PRO A 20 12.93 -15.02 3.12
CA PRO A 20 11.77 -15.77 2.63
C PRO A 20 11.79 -15.96 1.11
N VAL A 21 12.29 -14.97 0.36
CA VAL A 21 12.44 -15.04 -1.09
C VAL A 21 13.62 -15.95 -1.48
N ARG A 22 14.76 -15.84 -0.80
CA ARG A 22 15.90 -16.75 -1.01
C ARG A 22 15.51 -18.21 -0.73
N GLY A 23 14.81 -18.46 0.38
CA GLY A 23 14.30 -19.78 0.73
C GLY A 23 13.29 -20.31 -0.28
N ALA A 24 12.40 -19.46 -0.80
CA ALA A 24 11.47 -19.81 -1.87
C ALA A 24 12.19 -20.24 -3.15
N ARG A 25 13.24 -19.52 -3.56
CA ARG A 25 14.08 -19.87 -4.72
C ARG A 25 14.88 -21.15 -4.49
N ALA A 26 15.46 -21.34 -3.31
CA ALA A 26 16.21 -22.55 -2.97
C ALA A 26 15.34 -23.82 -3.00
N ARG A 27 14.04 -23.70 -2.71
CA ARG A 27 13.06 -24.79 -2.84
C ARG A 27 12.62 -25.06 -4.29
N GLY A 28 13.06 -24.26 -5.27
CA GLY A 28 12.69 -24.41 -6.68
C GLY A 28 11.26 -23.96 -7.01
N LEU A 29 10.65 -23.07 -6.21
CA LEU A 29 9.33 -22.52 -6.53
C LEU A 29 9.40 -21.68 -7.82
N SER A 30 8.31 -21.66 -8.59
CA SER A 30 8.24 -20.86 -9.82
C SER A 30 8.40 -19.36 -9.54
N GLU A 31 9.05 -18.62 -10.44
CA GLU A 31 9.33 -17.19 -10.23
C GLU A 31 8.03 -16.38 -10.03
N ARG A 32 6.92 -16.80 -10.64
CA ARG A 32 5.59 -16.23 -10.38
C ARG A 32 5.17 -16.36 -8.91
N THR A 33 5.36 -17.53 -8.30
CA THR A 33 5.05 -17.78 -6.89
C THR A 33 6.01 -17.04 -5.95
N VAL A 34 7.28 -16.91 -6.34
CA VAL A 34 8.26 -16.11 -5.60
C VAL A 34 7.88 -14.63 -5.61
N LEU A 35 7.59 -14.06 -6.79
CA LEU A 35 7.20 -12.67 -6.94
C LEU A 35 5.88 -12.35 -6.25
N LEU A 36 4.79 -13.05 -6.60
CA LEU A 36 3.45 -12.71 -6.11
C LEU A 36 3.21 -13.18 -4.67
N GLY A 37 3.75 -14.34 -4.30
CA GLY A 37 3.50 -14.96 -3.00
C GLY A 37 4.43 -14.50 -1.88
N HIS A 38 5.66 -14.11 -2.22
CA HIS A 38 6.69 -13.78 -1.23
C HIS A 38 7.11 -12.30 -1.33
N ALA A 39 7.66 -11.87 -2.47
CA ALA A 39 8.20 -10.51 -2.61
C ALA A 39 7.11 -9.42 -2.57
N LEU A 40 6.00 -9.63 -3.30
CA LEU A 40 4.88 -8.69 -3.34
C LEU A 40 4.19 -8.55 -1.99
N ARG A 41 3.99 -9.66 -1.29
CA ARG A 41 3.36 -9.67 0.03
C ARG A 41 4.17 -8.87 1.05
N SER A 42 5.48 -9.08 1.08
CA SER A 42 6.38 -8.34 1.97
C SER A 42 6.45 -6.86 1.58
N GLY A 43 6.71 -6.58 0.29
CA GLY A 43 6.87 -5.22 -0.24
C GLY A 43 5.61 -4.35 -0.20
N MET A 44 4.41 -4.94 -0.13
CA MET A 44 3.15 -4.19 -0.01
C MET A 44 2.71 -3.94 1.44
N LEU A 45 3.33 -4.58 2.43
CA LEU A 45 2.91 -4.43 3.83
C LEU A 45 2.94 -2.95 4.31
N PRO A 46 3.99 -2.17 4.03
CA PRO A 46 4.06 -0.78 4.49
C PRO A 46 3.09 0.15 3.74
N MET A 47 2.76 -0.19 2.49
CA MET A 47 1.77 0.53 1.69
C MET A 47 0.38 0.46 2.33
N LEU A 48 0.02 -0.68 2.92
CA LEU A 48 -1.26 -0.83 3.60
C LEU A 48 -1.40 0.16 4.76
N THR A 49 -0.33 0.32 5.54
CA THR A 49 -0.25 1.32 6.61
C THR A 49 -0.40 2.73 6.07
N LEU A 50 0.28 3.05 4.97
CA LEU A 50 0.19 4.37 4.33
C LEU A 50 -1.22 4.68 3.84
N ILE A 51 -1.92 3.71 3.25
CA ILE A 51 -3.32 3.90 2.84
C ILE A 51 -4.22 4.13 4.07
N GLY A 52 -3.98 3.38 5.15
CA GLY A 52 -4.70 3.56 6.40
C GLY A 52 -4.57 4.99 6.95
N SER A 53 -3.39 5.60 6.88
CA SER A 53 -3.19 6.98 7.36
C SER A 53 -3.89 8.03 6.48
N ARG A 54 -4.16 7.73 5.21
CA ARG A 54 -4.88 8.66 4.31
C ARG A 54 -6.36 8.74 4.62
N VAL A 55 -6.96 7.73 5.24
CA VAL A 55 -8.41 7.74 5.52
C VAL A 55 -8.81 8.88 6.46
N PRO A 56 -8.16 9.07 7.63
CA PRO A 56 -8.43 10.23 8.48
C PRO A 56 -8.22 11.57 7.77
N GLU A 57 -7.16 11.70 6.96
CA GLU A 57 -6.89 12.93 6.20
C GLU A 57 -8.03 13.29 5.25
N LEU A 58 -8.61 12.29 4.57
CA LEU A 58 -9.76 12.49 3.69
C LEU A 58 -11.00 12.92 4.47
N ILE A 59 -11.26 12.31 5.63
CA ILE A 59 -12.39 12.69 6.50
C ILE A 59 -12.22 14.14 6.97
N THR A 60 -11.04 14.50 7.47
CA THR A 60 -10.76 15.87 7.92
C THR A 60 -10.86 16.87 6.78
N GLY A 61 -10.32 16.55 5.60
CA GLY A 61 -10.41 17.39 4.41
C GLY A 61 -11.86 17.58 3.94
N ALA A 62 -12.66 16.52 3.93
CA ALA A 62 -14.08 16.59 3.57
C ALA A 62 -14.85 17.50 4.54
N LEU A 63 -14.66 17.33 5.85
CA LEU A 63 -15.31 18.16 6.87
C LEU A 63 -14.97 19.65 6.70
N LEU A 64 -13.72 19.95 6.31
CA LEU A 64 -13.27 21.32 6.02
C LEU A 64 -14.00 21.90 4.81
N VAL A 65 -14.23 21.09 3.77
CA VAL A 65 -14.99 21.50 2.58
C VAL A 65 -16.46 21.74 2.93
N GLU A 66 -17.07 20.83 3.70
CA GLU A 66 -18.47 20.94 4.11
C GLU A 66 -18.72 22.20 4.95
N THR A 67 -17.82 22.50 5.90
CA THR A 67 -17.95 23.68 6.78
C THR A 67 -17.67 25.00 6.09
N VAL A 68 -16.61 25.08 5.27
CA VAL A 68 -16.20 26.36 4.64
C VAL A 68 -17.06 26.69 3.42
N PHE A 69 -17.39 25.69 2.60
CA PHE A 69 -18.14 25.92 1.35
C PHE A 69 -19.63 25.62 1.49
N SER A 70 -20.11 25.23 2.68
CA SER A 70 -21.49 24.80 2.92
C SER A 70 -21.96 23.73 1.93
N TRP A 71 -21.02 22.91 1.44
CA TRP A 71 -21.31 21.82 0.53
C TRP A 71 -21.88 20.64 1.32
N PRO A 72 -23.10 20.16 1.07
CA PRO A 72 -23.69 19.07 1.83
C PRO A 72 -22.94 17.76 1.55
N GLY A 73 -22.42 17.14 2.61
CA GLY A 73 -21.67 15.88 2.54
C GLY A 73 -22.07 14.92 3.65
N ILE A 74 -21.33 13.81 3.73
CA ILE A 74 -21.67 12.67 4.60
C ILE A 74 -21.40 13.00 6.07
N ALA A 75 -20.49 13.93 6.36
CA ALA A 75 -20.18 14.33 7.73
C ALA A 75 -21.20 15.32 8.33
N ALA A 76 -22.03 15.95 7.48
CA ALA A 76 -23.14 16.81 7.89
C ALA A 76 -24.47 16.06 8.11
N ALA A 77 -24.53 14.75 7.78
CA ALA A 77 -25.71 13.90 7.91
C ALA A 77 -25.90 13.35 9.34
#